data_AF-A0A401S1C6-F1
#
_entry.id   AF-A0A401S1C6-F1
#
_cell.length_a   1.000
_cell.length_b   1.000
_cell.length_c   1.000
_cell.angle_alpha   90.00
_cell.angle_beta   90.00
_cell.angle_gamma   90.00
#
_symmetry.space_group_name_H-M   'P 1'
#
loop_
_entity.id
_entity.type
_entity.pdbx_description
1 polymer ?
#
loop_
_entity_poly.entity_id
_entity_poly.type
_entity_poly.pdbx_seq_one_letter_code
_entity_poly.pdbx_strand_id
1 'polypeptide(L)'
;MEDRPYMVAQSYYGFEADDFEKTLVVPGYSSFLIVRVNSSNLVLAYATMPLLTIYYVLIEEENWFLYDFSSRNGTWRIYENECYTWIEAANNVHLNPFVLLDLNDTVNFEFKFSTRKAGSQVFKITVGNPHLIQISSKSRWDETGLSILNLVVTSNFNLRGYTTILVTIPEASLLCPITCLAIIVQCSCPARKAIVYLSHKYVSEHEWLHGLSENSTIEFNFLKELPVNYRPPSTFGINLPVSENIYNADPSKPKYRNFYELSKKTGRYKQCAMKKTREECGCTDEMRLSSFVQYSDCRQRVRALLIDEKISSSLFCIFALHCSPSI
;
A
#
# COMPACT_ATOMS: atom_id res chain seq x y z
N MET A 1 -27.94 -4.44 19.73
CA MET A 1 -27.73 -5.46 20.77
C MET A 1 -28.15 -6.78 20.14
N GLU A 2 -27.21 -7.37 19.40
CA GLU A 2 -27.40 -8.60 18.63
C GLU A 2 -27.56 -9.81 19.55
N ASP A 3 -28.36 -10.77 19.09
CA ASP A 3 -28.57 -12.10 19.65
C ASP A 3 -27.25 -12.74 20.08
N ARG A 4 -26.85 -12.56 21.35
CA ARG A 4 -25.85 -13.42 21.94
C ARG A 4 -26.57 -14.71 22.31
N PRO A 5 -26.24 -15.86 21.69
CA PRO A 5 -26.88 -17.11 22.05
C PRO A 5 -26.53 -17.38 23.52
N TYR A 6 -27.54 -17.28 24.38
CA TYR A 6 -27.45 -17.82 25.73
C TYR A 6 -27.11 -19.30 25.63
N MET A 7 -26.31 -19.81 26.55
CA MET A 7 -26.09 -21.24 26.67
C MET A 7 -26.69 -21.77 27.97
N VAL A 8 -27.04 -23.05 27.94
CA VAL A 8 -27.59 -23.78 29.07
C VAL A 8 -26.48 -24.68 29.63
N ALA A 9 -26.13 -24.47 30.89
CA ALA A 9 -25.17 -25.31 31.60
C ALA A 9 -25.92 -26.18 32.61
N GLN A 10 -25.60 -27.48 32.62
CA GLN A 10 -26.16 -28.45 33.57
C GLN A 10 -25.06 -29.01 34.47
N SER A 11 -25.31 -29.04 35.78
CA SER A 11 -24.43 -29.63 36.79
C SER A 11 -25.20 -30.65 37.64
N TYR A 12 -24.52 -31.71 38.08
CA TYR A 12 -25.08 -32.73 38.98
C TYR A 12 -25.15 -32.27 40.44
N TYR A 13 -24.29 -31.33 40.84
CA TYR A 13 -24.41 -30.58 42.09
C TYR A 13 -25.12 -29.26 41.83
N GLY A 14 -26.12 -28.99 42.66
CA GLY A 14 -27.06 -27.90 42.43
C GLY A 14 -26.40 -26.52 42.55
N PHE A 15 -26.68 -25.65 41.59
CA PHE A 15 -26.56 -24.20 41.66
C PHE A 15 -27.56 -23.63 42.67
N GLU A 16 -27.10 -22.66 43.44
CA GLU A 16 -27.90 -21.90 44.38
C GLU A 16 -28.42 -20.61 43.73
N ALA A 17 -29.50 -20.04 44.24
CA ALA A 17 -30.10 -18.84 43.65
C ALA A 17 -29.16 -17.61 43.70
N ASP A 18 -28.22 -17.59 44.64
CA ASP A 18 -27.19 -16.58 44.80
C ASP A 18 -26.00 -16.77 43.84
N ASP A 19 -25.94 -17.88 43.09
CA ASP A 19 -24.94 -18.09 42.03
C ASP A 19 -25.16 -17.21 40.80
N PHE A 20 -26.27 -16.47 40.77
CA PHE A 20 -26.51 -15.39 39.82
C PHE A 20 -25.36 -14.37 39.83
N GLU A 21 -24.86 -14.00 38.64
CA GLU A 21 -23.66 -13.16 38.41
C GLU A 21 -22.32 -13.78 38.83
N LYS A 22 -22.27 -15.01 39.34
CA LYS A 22 -20.99 -15.71 39.53
C LYS A 22 -20.48 -16.27 38.20
N THR A 23 -19.17 -16.38 38.06
CA THR A 23 -18.54 -16.96 36.86
C THR A 23 -18.06 -18.36 37.17
N LEU A 24 -18.55 -19.32 36.40
CA LEU A 24 -18.07 -20.68 36.35
C LEU A 24 -16.79 -20.74 35.51
N VAL A 25 -15.68 -21.15 36.13
CA VAL A 25 -14.37 -21.30 35.47
C VAL A 25 -14.07 -22.78 35.30
N VAL A 26 -13.98 -23.21 34.04
CA VAL A 26 -13.61 -24.56 33.64
C VAL A 26 -12.21 -24.51 33.02
N PRO A 27 -11.15 -24.98 33.71
CA PRO A 27 -9.79 -24.96 33.16
C PRO A 27 -9.70 -25.66 31.81
N GLY A 28 -9.03 -25.04 30.84
CA GLY A 28 -8.90 -25.58 29.48
C GLY A 28 -10.15 -25.46 28.60
N TYR A 29 -11.21 -24.81 29.09
CA TYR A 29 -12.46 -24.57 28.35
C TYR A 29 -12.91 -23.10 28.48
N SER A 30 -14.01 -22.72 27.82
CA SER A 30 -14.60 -21.38 28.00
C SER A 30 -15.12 -21.23 29.43
N SER A 31 -14.95 -20.04 30.01
CA SER A 31 -15.60 -19.67 31.27
C SER A 31 -17.02 -19.15 31.00
N PHE A 32 -17.91 -19.24 31.98
CA PHE A 32 -19.34 -18.94 31.83
C PHE A 32 -19.83 -18.00 32.92
N LEU A 33 -20.35 -16.84 32.54
CA LEU A 33 -21.02 -15.92 33.46
C LEU A 33 -22.49 -16.36 33.63
N ILE A 34 -22.88 -16.73 34.85
CA ILE A 34 -24.26 -17.14 35.16
C ILE A 34 -25.16 -15.91 35.14
N VAL A 35 -26.16 -15.91 34.27
CA VAL A 35 -27.15 -14.82 34.14
C VAL A 35 -28.52 -15.21 34.65
N ARG A 36 -28.79 -16.50 34.88
CA ARG A 36 -30.02 -16.97 35.53
C ARG A 36 -29.83 -18.39 36.06
N VAL A 37 -30.35 -18.64 37.25
CA VAL A 37 -30.48 -20.00 37.80
C VAL A 37 -31.93 -20.42 37.62
N ASN A 38 -32.20 -21.37 36.71
CA ASN A 38 -33.57 -21.81 36.40
C ASN A 38 -34.02 -22.90 37.37
N SER A 39 -33.12 -23.80 37.74
CA SER A 39 -33.32 -24.83 38.74
C SER A 39 -31.98 -25.17 39.38
N SER A 40 -31.98 -25.97 40.45
CA SER A 40 -30.73 -26.39 41.09
C SER A 40 -29.76 -26.98 40.06
N ASN A 41 -30.20 -27.71 39.05
CA ASN A 41 -29.26 -28.37 38.16
C ASN A 41 -29.02 -27.63 36.84
N LEU A 42 -29.65 -26.46 36.61
CA LEU A 42 -29.69 -25.81 35.30
C LEU A 42 -29.59 -24.29 35.39
N VAL A 43 -28.57 -23.76 34.70
CA VAL A 43 -28.30 -22.31 34.61
C VAL A 43 -28.27 -21.84 33.17
N LEU A 44 -28.66 -20.58 32.99
CA LEU A 44 -28.45 -19.81 31.76
C LEU A 44 -27.17 -18.99 31.94
N ALA A 45 -26.25 -19.06 30.99
CA ALA A 45 -24.96 -18.38 31.09
C ALA A 45 -24.49 -17.75 29.77
N TYR A 46 -23.53 -16.83 29.87
CA TYR A 46 -22.76 -16.31 28.74
C TYR A 46 -21.34 -16.88 28.76
N ALA A 47 -20.92 -17.48 27.65
CA ALA A 47 -19.54 -17.89 27.42
C ALA A 47 -18.62 -16.68 27.17
N THR A 48 -17.43 -16.71 27.73
CA THR A 48 -16.34 -15.77 27.38
C THR A 48 -15.84 -16.01 25.95
N MET A 49 -15.95 -17.23 25.43
CA MET A 49 -15.61 -17.60 24.06
C MET A 49 -16.77 -18.33 23.35
N PRO A 50 -17.87 -17.62 23.02
CA PRO A 50 -19.11 -18.24 22.57
C PRO A 50 -19.00 -19.03 21.24
N LEU A 51 -18.02 -18.70 20.41
CA LEU A 51 -17.78 -19.36 19.12
C LEU A 51 -17.17 -20.77 19.27
N LEU A 52 -16.64 -21.10 20.44
CA LEU A 52 -16.01 -22.40 20.73
C LEU A 52 -16.88 -23.32 21.59
N THR A 53 -18.09 -22.86 21.96
CA THR A 53 -18.96 -23.55 22.92
C THR A 53 -20.26 -23.99 22.27
N ILE A 54 -20.70 -25.20 22.60
CA ILE A 54 -22.02 -25.72 22.24
C ILE A 54 -23.11 -25.10 23.13
N TYR A 55 -24.35 -25.02 22.61
CA TYR A 55 -25.48 -24.42 23.30
C TYR A 55 -25.83 -25.10 24.64
N TYR A 56 -25.57 -26.41 24.75
CA TYR A 56 -25.84 -27.21 25.94
C TYR A 56 -24.56 -27.87 26.43
N VAL A 57 -24.14 -27.57 27.65
CA VAL A 57 -22.91 -28.12 28.24
C VAL A 57 -23.24 -28.86 29.54
N LEU A 58 -22.81 -30.12 29.63
CA LEU A 58 -22.79 -30.89 30.86
C LEU A 58 -21.42 -30.69 31.51
N ILE A 59 -21.39 -30.27 32.77
CA ILE A 59 -20.15 -30.01 33.50
C ILE A 59 -19.87 -31.21 34.41
N GLU A 60 -18.76 -31.91 34.16
CA GLU A 60 -18.33 -33.07 34.95
C GLU A 60 -17.74 -32.66 36.32
N GLU A 61 -17.75 -33.61 37.26
CA GLU A 61 -17.26 -33.39 38.63
C GLU A 61 -15.75 -33.06 38.64
N GLU A 62 -15.31 -32.30 39.65
CA GLU A 62 -13.90 -31.94 39.94
C GLU A 62 -13.16 -31.07 38.91
N ASN A 63 -13.77 -30.70 37.78
CA ASN A 63 -13.11 -29.92 36.71
C ASN A 63 -13.57 -28.46 36.58
N TRP A 64 -14.12 -27.87 37.64
CA TRP A 64 -14.58 -26.48 37.62
C TRP A 64 -14.53 -25.80 38.98
N PHE A 65 -14.46 -24.48 38.97
CA PHE A 65 -14.53 -23.63 40.15
C PHE A 65 -15.56 -22.53 39.92
N LEU A 66 -16.35 -22.20 40.94
CA LEU A 66 -17.23 -21.04 40.91
C LEU A 66 -16.51 -19.85 41.56
N TYR A 67 -16.35 -18.78 40.80
CA TYR A 67 -15.81 -17.53 41.31
C TYR A 67 -16.90 -16.47 41.39
N ASP A 68 -17.05 -15.88 42.57
CA ASP A 68 -17.95 -14.75 42.78
C ASP A 68 -17.32 -13.47 42.21
N PHE A 69 -17.56 -13.23 40.92
CA PHE A 69 -17.35 -11.94 40.28
C PHE A 69 -18.63 -11.09 40.27
N SER A 70 -19.59 -11.34 41.16
CA SER A 70 -20.84 -10.59 41.16
C SER A 70 -20.60 -9.13 41.55
N SER A 71 -21.41 -8.24 40.99
CA SER A 71 -21.38 -6.82 41.33
C SER A 71 -22.04 -6.53 42.69
N ARG A 72 -22.84 -7.48 43.19
CA ARG A 72 -23.70 -7.32 44.38
C ARG A 72 -22.98 -7.48 45.71
N ASN A 73 -22.01 -8.40 45.78
CA ASN A 73 -21.18 -8.64 46.98
C ASN A 73 -19.72 -8.19 46.81
N GLY A 74 -19.43 -7.39 45.78
CA GLY A 74 -18.12 -7.02 45.24
C GLY A 74 -16.93 -7.00 46.22
N THR A 75 -16.26 -8.15 46.35
CA THR A 75 -14.96 -8.30 47.04
C THR A 75 -13.78 -8.19 46.08
N TRP A 76 -14.02 -8.30 44.78
CA TRP A 76 -13.00 -8.23 43.74
C TRP A 76 -12.98 -6.84 43.11
N ARG A 77 -11.79 -6.40 42.71
CA ARG A 77 -11.58 -5.20 41.90
C ARG A 77 -10.61 -5.56 40.79
N ILE A 78 -10.90 -5.15 39.56
CA ILE A 78 -9.94 -5.23 38.46
C ILE A 78 -8.95 -4.09 38.64
N TYR A 79 -7.68 -4.46 38.69
CA TYR A 79 -6.59 -3.51 38.59
C TYR A 79 -5.74 -3.89 37.39
N GLU A 80 -5.32 -2.86 36.66
CA GLU A 80 -4.31 -3.03 35.63
C GLU A 80 -3.00 -3.44 36.31
N ASN A 81 -2.25 -4.35 35.67
CA ASN A 81 -0.97 -4.79 36.24
C ASN A 81 0.02 -3.61 36.25
N GLU A 82 1.04 -3.65 37.11
CA GLU A 82 2.06 -2.59 37.09
C GLU A 82 2.79 -2.57 35.74
N CYS A 83 3.31 -1.40 35.37
CA CYS A 83 4.10 -1.29 34.15
C CYS A 83 5.50 -1.89 34.35
N TYR A 84 5.77 -3.00 33.68
CA TYR A 84 7.07 -3.68 33.69
C TYR A 84 7.87 -3.53 32.39
N THR A 85 7.35 -2.77 31.42
CA THR A 85 7.93 -2.63 30.08
C THR A 85 8.14 -1.17 29.70
N TRP A 86 9.32 -0.81 29.20
CA TRP A 86 9.57 0.52 28.64
C TRP A 86 10.44 0.43 27.38
N ILE A 87 10.34 1.46 26.54
CA ILE A 87 11.17 1.61 25.33
C ILE A 87 12.44 2.34 25.71
N GLU A 88 13.58 1.78 25.33
CA GLU A 88 14.84 2.51 25.29
C GLU A 88 15.02 3.01 23.86
N ALA A 89 14.91 4.33 23.67
CA ALA A 89 14.99 4.93 22.34
C ALA A 89 16.33 4.56 21.70
N ALA A 90 16.31 3.62 20.75
CA ALA A 90 17.34 3.57 19.73
C ALA A 90 17.24 4.88 18.96
N ASN A 91 18.31 5.66 18.94
CA ASN A 91 18.37 7.02 18.41
C ASN A 91 17.50 7.21 17.13
N ASN A 92 16.68 8.27 17.12
CA ASN A 92 15.89 8.77 15.99
C ASN A 92 14.67 7.95 15.51
N VAL A 93 14.15 6.98 16.27
CA VAL A 93 12.84 6.39 15.93
C VAL A 93 11.72 7.37 16.31
N HIS A 94 11.20 8.11 15.33
CA HIS A 94 9.97 8.86 15.51
C HIS A 94 8.85 7.91 15.97
N LEU A 95 8.11 8.29 17.01
CA LEU A 95 6.89 7.59 17.40
C LEU A 95 5.93 7.69 16.22
N ASN A 96 5.70 6.54 15.57
CA ASN A 96 4.90 6.38 14.36
C ASN A 96 5.50 7.00 13.08
N PRO A 97 6.53 6.39 12.49
CA PRO A 97 7.15 6.91 11.29
C PRO A 97 6.25 6.71 10.06
N PHE A 98 6.26 7.71 9.18
CA PHE A 98 5.73 7.61 7.83
C PHE A 98 6.88 7.34 6.86
N VAL A 99 6.85 6.20 6.16
CA VAL A 99 7.91 5.78 5.24
C VAL A 99 7.36 5.63 3.83
N LEU A 100 7.98 6.33 2.89
CA LEU A 100 7.75 6.15 1.47
C LEU A 100 8.73 5.11 0.94
N LEU A 101 8.22 4.02 0.38
CA LEU A 101 9.00 2.99 -0.31
C LEU A 101 8.70 3.04 -1.80
N ASP A 102 9.73 3.20 -2.62
CA ASP A 102 9.65 2.97 -4.06
C ASP A 102 9.69 1.47 -4.38
N LEU A 103 9.67 1.10 -5.66
CA LEU A 103 9.69 -0.30 -6.08
C LEU A 103 10.94 -1.04 -5.63
N ASN A 104 10.72 -2.12 -4.89
CA ASN A 104 11.75 -2.99 -4.32
C ASN A 104 12.68 -2.27 -3.33
N ASP A 105 12.29 -1.08 -2.86
CA ASP A 105 12.97 -0.41 -1.76
C ASP A 105 12.80 -1.22 -0.48
N THR A 106 13.85 -1.21 0.33
CA THR A 106 13.91 -1.91 1.62
C THR A 106 14.29 -0.92 2.71
N VAL A 107 13.59 -1.00 3.84
CA VAL A 107 13.87 -0.20 5.04
C VAL A 107 14.01 -1.12 6.25
N ASN A 108 14.92 -0.75 7.16
CA ASN A 108 15.20 -1.50 8.38
C ASN A 108 14.79 -0.66 9.59
N PHE A 109 14.06 -1.27 10.51
CA PHE A 109 13.73 -0.72 11.81
C PHE A 109 14.35 -1.57 12.92
N GLU A 110 14.93 -0.92 13.92
CA GLU A 110 15.37 -1.58 15.14
C GLU A 110 14.56 -1.03 16.31
N PHE A 111 13.95 -1.93 17.09
CA PHE A 111 13.23 -1.56 18.31
C PHE A 111 13.86 -2.24 19.51
N LYS A 112 13.96 -1.52 20.62
CA LYS A 112 14.54 -2.01 21.89
C LYS A 112 13.55 -1.82 23.01
N PHE A 113 13.30 -2.89 23.75
CA PHE A 113 12.38 -2.89 24.87
C PHE A 113 13.00 -3.63 26.05
N SER A 114 12.81 -3.07 27.24
CA SER A 114 13.27 -3.66 28.49
C SER A 114 12.07 -4.26 29.20
N THR A 115 12.19 -5.48 29.72
CA THR A 115 11.15 -6.13 30.55
C THR A 115 11.75 -6.65 31.84
N ARG A 116 11.03 -6.48 32.94
CA ARG A 116 11.41 -7.10 34.24
C ARG A 116 10.98 -8.56 34.37
N LYS A 117 10.15 -9.07 33.45
CA LYS A 117 9.70 -10.48 33.45
C LYS A 117 10.59 -11.33 32.54
N ALA A 118 11.43 -12.15 33.16
CA ALA A 118 12.25 -13.14 32.47
C ALA A 118 11.36 -14.13 31.68
N GLY A 119 11.69 -14.38 30.41
CA GLY A 119 11.06 -15.43 29.59
C GLY A 119 9.72 -15.08 28.93
N SER A 120 9.24 -13.83 29.00
CA SER A 120 7.97 -13.42 28.38
C SER A 120 8.13 -12.95 26.91
N GLN A 121 7.05 -13.13 26.16
CA GLN A 121 6.96 -13.06 24.70
C GLN A 121 7.45 -11.72 24.12
N VAL A 122 8.22 -11.83 23.03
CA VAL A 122 9.26 -10.86 22.69
C VAL A 122 8.73 -9.66 21.90
N PHE A 123 7.85 -9.87 20.90
CA PHE A 123 7.09 -8.83 20.16
C PHE A 123 5.94 -9.48 19.38
N LYS A 124 4.86 -8.74 19.09
CA LYS A 124 3.82 -9.13 18.12
C LYS A 124 3.71 -8.08 17.01
N ILE A 125 3.89 -8.53 15.77
CA ILE A 125 3.81 -7.70 14.56
C ILE A 125 2.48 -7.98 13.86
N THR A 126 1.73 -6.92 13.52
CA THR A 126 0.48 -7.02 12.75
C THR A 126 0.56 -6.10 11.54
N VAL A 127 0.09 -6.57 10.37
CA VAL A 127 0.16 -5.84 9.11
C VAL A 127 -1.24 -5.63 8.57
N GLY A 128 -1.59 -4.39 8.25
CA GLY A 128 -2.91 -4.05 7.70
C GLY A 128 -3.14 -4.66 6.32
N ASN A 129 -2.25 -4.39 5.37
CA ASN A 129 -2.29 -4.99 4.04
C ASN A 129 -0.95 -5.70 3.73
N PRO A 130 -0.88 -7.03 3.90
CA PRO A 130 0.33 -7.81 3.67
C PRO A 130 0.66 -8.01 2.20
N HIS A 131 -0.27 -7.73 1.26
CA HIS A 131 0.03 -7.87 -0.16
C HIS A 131 0.98 -6.77 -0.67
N LEU A 132 1.04 -5.61 0.00
CA LEU A 132 1.87 -4.49 -0.44
C LEU A 132 3.35 -4.64 -0.11
N ILE A 133 3.69 -5.48 0.88
CA ILE A 133 5.05 -5.54 1.45
C ILE A 133 5.46 -6.97 1.81
N GLN A 134 6.77 -7.21 1.80
CA GLN A 134 7.39 -8.36 2.44
C GLN A 134 8.02 -7.93 3.75
N ILE A 135 7.87 -8.77 4.78
CA ILE A 135 8.41 -8.51 6.11
C ILE A 135 9.32 -9.66 6.51
N SER A 136 10.49 -9.31 7.03
CA SER A 136 11.38 -10.22 7.73
C SER A 136 11.70 -9.65 9.11
N SER A 137 11.53 -10.46 10.16
CA SER A 137 11.74 -10.04 11.54
C SER A 137 12.72 -10.96 12.25
N LYS A 138 13.68 -10.40 12.99
CA LYS A 138 14.61 -11.14 13.82
C LYS A 138 14.64 -10.55 15.22
N SER A 139 14.39 -11.38 16.23
CA SER A 139 14.44 -10.97 17.63
C SER A 139 15.69 -11.54 18.31
N ARG A 140 16.30 -10.76 19.21
CA ARG A 140 17.42 -11.19 20.05
C ARG A 140 17.31 -10.59 21.45
N TRP A 141 17.91 -11.25 22.42
CA TRP A 141 18.20 -10.68 23.73
C TRP A 141 19.65 -10.22 23.75
N ASP A 142 19.92 -9.06 24.34
CA ASP A 142 21.29 -8.65 24.62
C ASP A 142 21.78 -9.17 25.97
N GLU A 143 23.08 -9.00 26.23
CA GLU A 143 23.74 -9.44 27.47
C GLU A 143 23.20 -8.74 28.73
N THR A 144 22.50 -7.61 28.57
CA THR A 144 21.87 -6.85 29.66
C THR A 144 20.42 -7.23 29.91
N GLY A 145 19.87 -8.17 29.13
CA GLY A 145 18.48 -8.61 29.24
C GLY A 145 17.49 -7.72 28.48
N LEU A 146 17.95 -6.88 27.54
CA LEU A 146 17.09 -6.12 26.65
C LEU A 146 16.65 -6.95 25.46
N SER A 147 15.38 -6.80 25.10
CA SER A 147 14.78 -7.41 23.92
C SER A 147 14.92 -6.48 22.71
N ILE A 148 15.57 -6.95 21.65
CA ILE A 148 15.81 -6.19 20.42
C ILE A 148 15.10 -6.85 19.23
N LEU A 149 14.23 -6.10 18.56
CA LEU A 149 13.57 -6.46 17.30
C LEU A 149 14.25 -5.77 16.12
N ASN A 150 14.71 -6.55 15.16
CA ASN A 150 15.06 -6.06 13.84
C ASN A 150 13.94 -6.40 12.87
N LEU A 151 13.36 -5.38 12.23
CA LEU A 151 12.29 -5.50 11.27
C LEU A 151 12.76 -4.95 9.92
N VAL A 152 12.77 -5.81 8.91
CA VAL A 152 13.08 -5.46 7.52
C VAL A 152 11.77 -5.45 6.74
N VAL A 153 11.48 -4.34 6.08
CA VAL A 153 10.27 -4.13 5.28
C VAL A 153 10.68 -3.81 3.85
N THR A 154 10.20 -4.61 2.90
CA THR A 154 10.48 -4.45 1.48
C THR A 154 9.18 -4.27 0.72
N SER A 155 9.11 -3.33 -0.22
CA SER A 155 7.91 -3.16 -1.05
C SER A 155 7.77 -4.29 -2.07
N ASN A 156 6.54 -4.79 -2.26
CA ASN A 156 6.27 -5.73 -3.34
C ASN A 156 6.25 -5.00 -4.69
N PHE A 157 6.72 -5.69 -5.72
CA PHE A 157 6.69 -5.19 -7.08
C PHE A 157 5.23 -4.98 -7.53
N ASN A 158 4.96 -3.86 -8.22
CA ASN A 158 3.70 -3.57 -8.92
C ASN A 158 2.47 -3.28 -8.09
N LEU A 159 2.64 -3.01 -6.80
CA LEU A 159 1.52 -2.71 -5.94
C LEU A 159 1.70 -1.30 -5.36
N ARG A 160 0.62 -0.51 -5.45
CA ARG A 160 0.55 0.83 -4.87
C ARG A 160 -0.48 0.83 -3.76
N GLY A 161 -0.18 1.60 -2.72
CA GLY A 161 -1.13 1.83 -1.65
C GLY A 161 -0.44 2.16 -0.34
N TYR A 162 -1.24 2.10 0.72
CA TYR A 162 -0.80 2.32 2.09
C TYR A 162 -0.98 1.04 2.89
N THR A 163 -0.05 0.77 3.78
CA THR A 163 -0.17 -0.29 4.78
C THR A 163 0.35 0.22 6.11
N THR A 164 -0.19 -0.33 7.20
CA THR A 164 0.23 -0.01 8.55
C THR A 164 0.83 -1.25 9.17
N ILE A 165 1.98 -1.10 9.81
CA ILE A 165 2.65 -2.16 10.57
C ILE A 165 2.57 -1.76 12.04
N LEU A 166 1.95 -2.61 12.85
CA LEU A 166 1.84 -2.44 14.28
C LEU A 166 2.83 -3.38 14.96
N VAL A 167 3.71 -2.82 15.78
CA VAL A 167 4.61 -3.58 16.67
C VAL A 167 4.09 -3.41 18.09
N THR A 168 3.67 -4.51 18.71
CA THR A 168 3.03 -4.53 20.03
C THR A 168 3.78 -5.43 20.99
N ILE A 169 3.75 -5.09 22.27
CA ILE A 169 4.18 -5.99 23.35
C ILE A 169 2.93 -6.69 23.88
N PRO A 170 2.74 -8.00 23.63
CA PRO A 170 1.60 -8.72 24.19
C PRO A 170 1.66 -8.67 25.73
N GLU A 171 0.49 -8.57 26.37
CA GLU A 171 0.34 -8.57 27.84
C GLU A 171 0.99 -7.37 28.57
N ALA A 172 1.44 -6.34 27.84
CA ALA A 172 1.90 -5.11 28.46
C ALA A 172 0.73 -4.37 29.12
N SER A 173 1.01 -3.84 30.31
CA SER A 173 0.06 -3.04 31.09
C SER A 173 -0.37 -1.79 30.32
N LEU A 174 -1.67 -1.45 30.39
CA LEU A 174 -2.19 -0.18 29.85
C LEU A 174 -1.66 1.05 30.61
N LEU A 175 -1.03 0.87 31.77
CA LEU A 175 -0.32 1.93 32.50
C LEU A 175 1.04 2.26 31.87
N CYS A 176 1.56 1.41 30.97
CA CYS A 176 2.83 1.68 30.31
C CYS A 176 2.69 2.81 29.27
N PRO A 177 3.63 3.78 29.24
CA PRO A 177 3.55 4.92 28.33
C PRO A 177 3.47 4.54 26.85
N ILE A 178 4.17 3.47 26.45
CA ILE A 178 4.21 2.99 25.06
C ILE A 178 4.21 1.47 25.06
N THR A 179 3.17 0.88 24.48
CA THR A 179 3.00 -0.57 24.31
C THR A 179 2.80 -0.98 22.85
N CYS A 180 2.61 0.01 21.97
CA CYS A 180 2.35 -0.16 20.54
C CYS A 180 3.04 0.93 19.73
N LEU A 181 3.67 0.54 18.61
CA LEU A 181 4.27 1.44 17.61
C LEU A 181 3.61 1.19 16.26
N ALA A 182 3.16 2.26 15.60
CA ALA A 182 2.47 2.19 14.32
C ALA A 182 3.29 2.82 13.19
N ILE A 183 3.83 1.99 12.29
CA ILE A 183 4.57 2.45 11.12
C ILE A 183 3.59 2.55 9.95
N ILE A 184 3.52 3.70 9.30
CA ILE A 184 2.74 3.89 8.08
C ILE A 184 3.69 3.79 6.90
N VAL A 185 3.42 2.86 5.99
CA VAL A 185 4.22 2.65 4.77
C VAL A 185 3.38 3.01 3.56
N GLN A 186 3.88 3.92 2.73
CA GLN A 186 3.35 4.22 1.41
C GLN A 186 4.21 3.52 0.37
N CYS A 187 3.64 2.56 -0.35
CA CYS A 187 4.27 1.93 -1.51
C CYS A 187 3.82 2.70 -2.76
N SER A 188 4.70 3.48 -3.37
CA SER A 188 4.38 4.22 -4.60
C SER A 188 5.60 4.73 -5.34
N CYS A 189 5.47 4.94 -6.65
CA CYS A 189 6.50 5.59 -7.45
C CYS A 189 6.56 7.10 -7.14
N PRO A 190 7.71 7.66 -6.78
CA PRO A 190 7.89 9.10 -6.57
C PRO A 190 7.56 9.92 -7.82
N ALA A 191 6.85 11.04 -7.66
CA ALA A 191 6.44 11.92 -8.76
C ALA A 191 7.61 12.49 -9.59
N ARG A 192 8.82 12.53 -9.02
CA ARG A 192 10.02 13.06 -9.70
C ARG A 192 10.80 12.01 -10.49
N LYS A 193 10.40 10.74 -10.44
CA LYS A 193 11.06 9.68 -11.22
C LYS A 193 10.36 9.56 -12.58
N ALA A 194 11.13 9.73 -13.66
CA ALA A 194 10.66 9.59 -15.04
C ALA A 194 11.51 8.54 -15.77
N ILE A 195 10.91 7.83 -16.73
CA ILE A 195 11.71 7.11 -17.73
C ILE A 195 12.40 8.16 -18.59
N VAL A 196 13.72 8.07 -18.66
CA VAL A 196 14.49 8.73 -19.70
C VAL A 196 14.94 7.64 -20.66
N TYR A 197 14.56 7.79 -21.93
CA TYR A 197 15.14 6.96 -22.98
C TYR A 197 16.56 7.47 -23.27
N LEU A 198 17.56 6.62 -23.02
CA LEU A 198 18.95 6.90 -23.32
C LEU A 198 19.28 6.34 -24.71
N SER A 199 19.37 7.22 -25.70
CA SER A 199 19.80 6.85 -27.05
C SER A 199 21.32 6.60 -27.05
N HIS A 200 21.76 5.47 -27.60
CA HIS A 200 23.18 5.24 -27.87
C HIS A 200 23.72 6.10 -29.02
N LYS A 201 22.84 6.69 -29.83
CA LYS A 201 23.19 7.60 -30.93
C LYS A 201 22.86 9.05 -30.57
N TYR A 202 23.90 9.87 -30.47
CA TYR A 202 23.77 11.33 -30.37
C TYR A 202 23.17 11.89 -31.66
N VAL A 203 22.27 12.87 -31.53
CA VAL A 203 21.68 13.60 -32.66
C VAL A 203 21.79 15.06 -32.31
N SER A 204 22.53 15.80 -33.12
CA SER A 204 22.74 17.22 -32.94
C SER A 204 21.45 18.00 -33.16
N GLU A 205 21.37 19.20 -32.58
CA GLU A 205 20.24 20.11 -32.79
C GLU A 205 20.03 20.43 -34.28
N HIS A 206 21.12 20.59 -35.03
CA HIS A 206 21.08 20.83 -36.47
C HIS A 206 20.41 19.66 -37.21
N GLU A 207 20.78 18.42 -36.90
CA GLU A 207 20.16 17.23 -37.50
C GLU A 207 18.67 17.10 -37.11
N TRP A 208 18.30 17.46 -35.89
CA TRP A 208 16.88 17.50 -35.48
C TRP A 208 16.06 18.52 -36.29
N LEU A 209 16.61 19.71 -36.48
CA LEU A 209 15.95 20.83 -37.14
C LEU A 209 15.90 20.69 -38.67
N HIS A 210 16.94 20.12 -39.28
CA HIS A 210 17.11 20.08 -40.74
C HIS A 210 17.07 18.66 -41.34
N GLY A 211 17.12 17.62 -40.51
CA GLY A 211 17.20 16.24 -40.97
C GLY A 211 18.64 15.75 -41.10
N LEU A 212 18.80 14.46 -41.42
CA LEU A 212 20.10 13.87 -41.72
C LEU A 212 20.53 14.25 -43.14
N SER A 213 21.82 14.55 -43.32
CA SER A 213 22.43 14.77 -44.63
C SER A 213 22.32 13.51 -45.51
N GLU A 214 22.11 13.69 -46.83
CA GLU A 214 22.08 12.61 -47.82
C GLU A 214 23.39 11.80 -47.85
N ASN A 215 24.51 12.38 -47.39
CA ASN A 215 25.80 11.71 -47.28
C ASN A 215 26.01 10.98 -45.95
N SER A 216 24.99 10.91 -45.08
CA SER A 216 25.09 10.10 -43.87
C SER A 216 25.15 8.63 -44.27
N THR A 217 26.28 7.98 -43.96
CA THR A 217 26.55 6.55 -44.18
C THR A 217 25.66 5.61 -43.36
N ILE A 218 24.57 6.13 -42.81
CA ILE A 218 23.71 5.45 -41.87
C ILE A 218 22.54 4.87 -42.67
N GLU A 219 22.64 3.58 -42.98
CA GLU A 219 21.65 2.75 -43.68
C GLU A 219 20.22 2.82 -43.09
N PHE A 220 20.06 3.38 -41.89
CA PHE A 220 18.80 3.48 -41.18
C PHE A 220 18.55 4.90 -40.65
N ASN A 221 17.54 5.57 -41.21
CA ASN A 221 17.11 6.87 -40.75
C ASN A 221 16.39 6.75 -39.40
N PHE A 222 17.15 6.85 -38.30
CA PHE A 222 16.63 6.87 -36.95
C PHE A 222 15.84 8.16 -36.63
N LEU A 223 15.87 9.17 -37.52
CA LEU A 223 15.14 10.41 -37.35
C LEU A 223 14.03 10.51 -38.40
N LYS A 224 12.80 10.24 -37.98
CA LYS A 224 11.65 10.26 -38.86
C LYS A 224 10.97 11.62 -38.86
N GLU A 225 10.78 12.18 -40.05
CA GLU A 225 9.91 13.33 -40.24
C GLU A 225 8.44 12.90 -40.21
N LEU A 226 7.66 13.60 -39.38
CA LEU A 226 6.24 13.33 -39.21
C LEU A 226 5.45 13.96 -40.37
N PRO A 227 4.41 13.27 -40.88
CA PRO A 227 3.48 13.89 -41.82
C PRO A 227 2.87 15.18 -41.26
N VAL A 228 2.47 16.09 -42.14
CA VAL A 228 1.78 17.31 -41.73
C VAL A 228 0.48 16.98 -41.02
N ASN A 229 0.22 17.66 -39.90
CA ASN A 229 -0.92 17.42 -39.02
C ASN A 229 -1.01 15.96 -38.54
N TYR A 230 0.14 15.32 -38.30
CA TYR A 230 0.22 13.97 -37.78
C TYR A 230 -0.35 13.89 -36.36
N ARG A 231 -1.01 12.76 -36.10
CA ARG A 231 -1.49 12.40 -34.76
C ARG A 231 -1.06 10.98 -34.46
N PRO A 232 -0.60 10.68 -33.24
CA PRO A 232 -0.16 9.35 -32.89
C PRO A 232 -1.34 8.35 -32.96
N PRO A 233 -1.08 7.10 -33.36
CA PRO A 233 -2.03 5.99 -33.25
C PRO A 233 -2.68 5.88 -31.88
N SER A 234 -3.89 5.31 -31.85
CA SER A 234 -4.57 4.98 -30.60
C SER A 234 -4.54 3.48 -30.32
N THR A 235 -5.07 3.09 -29.17
CA THR A 235 -5.33 1.69 -28.82
C THR A 235 -6.29 1.00 -29.79
N PHE A 236 -7.10 1.74 -30.54
CA PHE A 236 -7.99 1.21 -31.57
C PHE A 236 -7.29 0.93 -32.91
N GLY A 237 -6.00 1.25 -33.02
CA GLY A 237 -5.17 0.91 -34.16
C GLY A 237 -4.56 2.10 -34.89
N ILE A 238 -3.71 1.78 -35.86
CA ILE A 238 -2.81 2.73 -36.55
C ILE A 238 -3.53 3.77 -37.42
N ASN A 239 -4.78 3.48 -37.81
CA ASN A 239 -5.58 4.34 -38.69
C ASN A 239 -6.62 5.17 -37.93
N LEU A 240 -6.72 5.04 -36.60
CA LEU A 240 -7.69 5.76 -35.78
C LEU A 240 -6.99 6.61 -34.71
N PRO A 241 -6.39 7.75 -35.04
CA PRO A 241 -5.82 8.64 -34.04
C PRO A 241 -6.94 9.29 -33.21
N VAL A 242 -6.81 9.24 -31.88
CA VAL A 242 -7.75 9.88 -30.92
C VAL A 242 -7.08 10.88 -29.99
N SER A 243 -5.75 11.00 -30.02
CA SER A 243 -4.99 11.95 -29.20
C SER A 243 -5.38 13.41 -29.47
N GLU A 244 -5.46 14.24 -28.43
CA GLU A 244 -5.71 15.68 -28.59
C GLU A 244 -4.53 16.42 -29.25
N ASN A 245 -3.33 15.83 -29.26
CA ASN A 245 -2.11 16.48 -29.72
C ASN A 245 -1.92 16.32 -31.23
N ILE A 246 -1.65 17.44 -31.92
CA ILE A 246 -1.26 17.47 -33.33
C ILE A 246 0.24 17.79 -33.40
N TYR A 247 0.93 17.10 -34.31
CA TYR A 247 2.36 17.28 -34.60
C TYR A 247 2.56 17.73 -36.04
N ASN A 248 3.69 18.41 -36.29
CA ASN A 248 3.97 19.06 -37.57
C ASN A 248 2.74 19.84 -38.09
N ALA A 249 2.21 20.74 -37.24
CA ALA A 249 0.91 21.35 -37.44
C ALA A 249 0.95 22.44 -38.53
N ASP A 250 0.05 22.34 -39.50
CA ASP A 250 -0.19 23.31 -40.56
C ASP A 250 -1.70 23.48 -40.75
N PRO A 251 -2.30 24.58 -40.26
CA PRO A 251 -3.74 24.81 -40.37
C PRO A 251 -4.26 24.91 -41.81
N SER A 252 -3.39 25.17 -42.79
CA SER A 252 -3.77 25.27 -44.20
C SER A 252 -4.02 23.89 -44.85
N LYS A 253 -3.61 22.81 -44.18
CA LYS A 253 -3.66 21.44 -44.69
C LYS A 253 -4.64 20.58 -43.88
N PRO A 254 -5.20 19.51 -44.48
CA PRO A 254 -6.07 18.60 -43.74
C PRO A 254 -5.29 17.83 -42.65
N LYS A 255 -6.02 17.34 -41.65
CA LYS A 255 -5.47 16.43 -40.63
C LYS A 255 -5.07 15.08 -41.25
N TYR A 256 -3.90 14.56 -40.89
CA TYR A 256 -3.43 13.26 -41.37
C TYR A 256 -4.31 12.12 -40.84
N ARG A 257 -4.65 11.14 -41.71
CA ARG A 257 -5.48 9.95 -41.37
C ARG A 257 -6.78 10.29 -40.64
N ASN A 258 -7.49 11.30 -41.12
CA ASN A 258 -8.70 11.83 -40.49
C ASN A 258 -10.01 11.30 -41.13
N PHE A 259 -10.11 9.98 -41.31
CA PHE A 259 -11.22 9.36 -42.04
C PHE A 259 -12.46 9.17 -41.17
N TYR A 260 -12.27 8.75 -39.91
CA TYR A 260 -13.35 8.38 -39.00
C TYR A 260 -13.92 9.57 -38.22
N GLU A 261 -15.21 9.50 -37.88
CA GLU A 261 -15.91 10.56 -37.15
C GLU A 261 -15.26 10.87 -35.79
N LEU A 262 -14.83 9.84 -35.06
CA LEU A 262 -14.13 10.00 -33.79
C LEU A 262 -12.80 10.77 -33.94
N SER A 263 -12.04 10.48 -35.00
CA SER A 263 -10.81 11.21 -35.32
C SER A 263 -11.10 12.66 -35.69
N LYS A 264 -12.21 12.92 -36.40
CA LYS A 264 -12.62 14.29 -36.78
C LYS A 264 -12.98 15.16 -35.58
N LYS A 265 -13.64 14.57 -34.57
CA LYS A 265 -14.04 15.24 -33.32
C LYS A 265 -12.87 15.52 -32.35
N THR A 266 -11.71 14.92 -32.60
CA THR A 266 -10.55 15.00 -31.71
C THR A 266 -9.35 15.68 -32.39
N GLY A 267 -8.33 16.01 -31.61
CA GLY A 267 -7.14 16.73 -32.08
C GLY A 267 -7.37 18.24 -32.14
N ARG A 268 -6.62 18.98 -31.34
CA ARG A 268 -6.69 20.44 -31.23
C ARG A 268 -5.31 21.01 -31.48
N TYR A 269 -5.26 22.06 -32.30
CA TYR A 269 -4.06 22.89 -32.38
C TYR A 269 -3.87 23.61 -31.05
N LYS A 270 -2.61 23.77 -30.66
CA LYS A 270 -2.19 24.55 -29.49
C LYS A 270 -1.70 25.91 -29.98
N GLN A 271 -0.41 26.03 -30.28
CA GLN A 271 0.20 27.26 -30.75
C GLN A 271 -0.28 27.67 -32.15
N CYS A 272 -0.66 26.69 -32.97
CA CYS A 272 -1.28 26.92 -34.28
C CYS A 272 -2.80 27.18 -34.19
N ALA A 273 -3.39 27.28 -33.00
CA ALA A 273 -4.82 27.54 -32.86
C ALA A 273 -5.21 28.89 -33.49
N MET A 274 -6.30 28.89 -34.26
CA MET A 274 -6.83 30.07 -34.96
C MET A 274 -5.88 30.70 -35.99
N LYS A 275 -4.78 30.01 -36.34
CA LYS A 275 -3.88 30.41 -37.42
C LYS A 275 -4.36 29.85 -38.75
N LYS A 276 -4.00 30.49 -39.86
CA LYS A 276 -4.35 30.05 -41.22
C LYS A 276 -3.23 29.27 -41.90
N THR A 277 -1.98 29.60 -41.59
CA THR A 277 -0.82 28.94 -42.20
C THR A 277 0.17 28.46 -41.14
N ARG A 278 1.13 27.65 -41.57
CA ARG A 278 2.21 27.12 -40.72
C ARG A 278 3.07 28.24 -40.15
N GLU A 279 3.38 29.24 -40.96
CA GLU A 279 4.28 30.35 -40.63
C GLU A 279 3.68 31.20 -39.50
N GLU A 280 2.36 31.40 -39.53
CA GLU A 280 1.63 32.15 -38.50
C GLU A 280 1.64 31.48 -37.11
N CYS A 281 2.03 30.21 -37.02
CA CYS A 281 2.23 29.52 -35.74
C CYS A 281 3.45 30.04 -34.97
N GLY A 282 4.44 30.65 -35.64
CA GLY A 282 5.61 31.24 -34.99
C GLY A 282 6.45 30.24 -34.18
N CYS A 283 6.65 29.03 -34.70
CA CYS A 283 7.45 28.00 -34.01
C CYS A 283 8.94 28.34 -34.05
N THR A 284 9.55 28.51 -32.87
CA THR A 284 11.00 28.69 -32.73
C THR A 284 11.73 27.35 -32.79
N ASP A 285 13.04 27.37 -33.00
CA ASP A 285 13.85 26.15 -33.02
C ASP A 285 13.83 25.42 -31.67
N GLU A 286 13.81 26.14 -30.55
CA GLU A 286 13.63 25.57 -29.21
C GLU A 286 12.32 24.78 -29.09
N MET A 287 11.22 25.31 -29.64
CA MET A 287 9.93 24.62 -29.65
C MET A 287 9.93 23.40 -30.56
N ARG A 288 10.67 23.44 -31.67
CA ARG A 288 10.83 22.29 -32.59
C ARG A 288 11.67 21.17 -31.97
N LEU A 289 12.65 21.51 -31.14
CA LEU A 289 13.51 20.58 -30.40
C LEU A 289 12.83 20.03 -29.13
N SER A 290 11.83 20.73 -28.60
CA SER A 290 11.21 20.36 -27.34
C SER A 290 10.40 19.06 -27.40
N SER A 291 10.49 18.28 -26.32
CA SER A 291 9.65 17.11 -26.09
C SER A 291 8.33 17.43 -25.38
N PHE A 292 8.13 18.67 -24.90
CA PHE A 292 6.94 19.04 -24.13
C PHE A 292 5.68 19.02 -24.98
N VAL A 293 4.60 18.50 -24.39
CA VAL A 293 3.30 18.37 -25.07
C VAL A 293 2.78 19.72 -25.54
N GLN A 294 3.00 20.81 -24.81
CA GLN A 294 2.53 22.15 -25.20
C GLN A 294 3.10 22.63 -26.54
N TYR A 295 4.28 22.14 -26.94
CA TYR A 295 4.92 22.48 -28.21
C TYR A 295 4.73 21.40 -29.29
N SER A 296 3.76 20.49 -29.12
CA SER A 296 3.52 19.41 -30.07
C SER A 296 3.34 19.91 -31.51
N ASP A 297 2.62 21.02 -31.69
CA ASP A 297 2.36 21.65 -32.98
C ASP A 297 3.66 21.96 -33.75
N CYS A 298 4.71 22.34 -33.03
CA CYS A 298 5.99 22.75 -33.60
C CYS A 298 6.92 21.58 -33.89
N ARG A 299 6.71 20.42 -33.27
CA ARG A 299 7.60 19.28 -33.40
C ARG A 299 7.36 18.56 -34.72
N GLN A 300 8.40 18.51 -35.55
CA GLN A 300 8.34 17.96 -36.91
C GLN A 300 8.98 16.58 -37.03
N ARG A 301 9.98 16.28 -36.20
CA ARG A 301 10.72 15.02 -36.25
C ARG A 301 10.64 14.27 -34.92
N VAL A 302 10.79 12.96 -35.02
CA VAL A 302 10.84 12.04 -33.89
C VAL A 302 11.91 10.99 -34.12
N ARG A 303 12.44 10.41 -33.04
CA ARG A 303 13.26 9.21 -33.19
C ARG A 303 12.36 8.03 -33.57
N ALA A 304 12.78 7.26 -34.56
CA ALA A 304 12.23 5.95 -34.84
C ALA A 304 12.95 4.92 -33.95
N LEU A 305 12.19 4.25 -33.07
CA LEU A 305 12.71 3.15 -32.27
C LEU A 305 12.78 1.91 -33.16
N LEU A 306 13.96 1.33 -33.32
CA LEU A 306 14.16 0.02 -33.93
C LEU A 306 14.02 -1.06 -32.85
N ILE A 307 13.43 -2.20 -33.22
CA ILE A 307 12.99 -3.27 -32.30
C ILE A 307 14.14 -3.88 -31.48
N ASP A 308 15.41 -3.64 -31.87
CA ASP A 308 16.60 -4.17 -31.17
C ASP A 308 17.21 -3.21 -30.13
N GLU A 309 16.61 -2.04 -29.90
CA GLU A 309 17.10 -1.13 -28.86
C GLU A 309 16.69 -1.62 -27.47
N LYS A 310 17.65 -2.18 -26.72
CA LYS A 310 17.47 -2.50 -25.30
C LYS A 310 17.14 -1.23 -24.53
N ILE A 311 15.90 -1.13 -24.03
CA ILE A 311 15.54 -0.18 -22.99
C ILE A 311 16.27 -0.63 -21.72
N SER A 312 17.47 -0.09 -21.48
CA SER A 312 18.15 -0.24 -20.20
C SER A 312 17.45 0.68 -19.19
N SER A 313 16.48 0.14 -18.47
CA SER A 313 15.89 0.83 -17.34
C SER A 313 16.77 0.62 -16.11
N SER A 314 17.46 1.65 -15.65
CA SER A 314 18.00 1.67 -14.28
C SER A 314 16.90 1.84 -13.22
N LEU A 315 15.62 1.97 -13.61
CA LEU A 315 14.49 2.07 -12.69
C LEU A 315 13.26 1.34 -13.26
N PHE A 316 12.96 0.18 -12.68
CA PHE A 316 11.88 -0.74 -13.04
C PHE A 316 10.46 -0.27 -12.65
N CYS A 317 10.27 1.03 -12.33
CA CYS A 317 9.02 1.59 -11.82
C CYS A 317 7.81 1.56 -12.76
N ILE A 318 8.05 1.55 -14.08
CA ILE A 318 7.02 2.04 -15.02
C ILE A 318 6.38 0.95 -15.88
N PHE A 319 6.96 -0.25 -16.03
CA PHE A 319 6.31 -1.32 -16.81
C PHE A 319 5.08 -1.95 -16.15
N ALA A 320 4.82 -1.55 -14.92
CA ALA A 320 4.35 -2.51 -13.95
C ALA A 320 3.27 -1.91 -13.05
N LEU A 321 3.15 -0.58 -13.06
CA LEU A 321 2.00 0.16 -12.60
C LEU A 321 1.70 1.25 -13.63
N HIS A 322 0.42 1.48 -13.96
CA HIS A 322 -0.03 2.67 -14.68
C HIS A 322 0.40 3.94 -13.93
N CYS A 323 1.64 4.38 -14.10
CA CYS A 323 2.12 5.71 -13.79
C CYS A 323 1.55 6.61 -14.89
N SER A 324 0.35 7.13 -14.67
CA SER A 324 -0.17 8.21 -15.49
C SER A 324 0.75 9.41 -15.31
N PRO A 325 1.38 9.96 -16.36
CA PRO A 325 2.01 11.26 -16.24
C PRO A 325 0.88 12.27 -16.09
N SER A 326 0.66 12.73 -14.87
CA SER A 326 -0.01 14.01 -14.65
C SER A 326 1.09 15.07 -14.65
N ILE A 327 0.81 16.17 -15.34
CA ILE A 327 1.63 17.36 -15.62
C ILE A 327 2.30 17.32 -17.00
#